data_AF-A0A031LQR6-F1
#
_entry.id   AF-A0A031LQR6-F1
#
_cell.length_a   1.000
_cell.length_b   1.000
_cell.length_c   1.000
_cell.angle_alpha   90.00
_cell.angle_beta   90.00
_cell.angle_gamma   90.00
#
_symmetry.space_group_name_H-M   'P 1'
#
loop_
_entity.id
_entity.type
_entity.pdbx_description
1 polymer ?
#
loop_
_entity_poly.entity_id
_entity_poly.type
_entity_poly.pdbx_seq_one_letter_code
_entity_poly.pdbx_strand_id
1 'polypeptide(L)'
;MYLSGKLLCEGCARSEIIKRVRKELKMSKFLQEKREKILLIYSEPFEEVSELLKKMIEAFTKNFLPEIRLFKVEESEDVNETLWKMMKFALASEEKKIVLPITADFLLAYTIYSSSLSQFYYLFMESSIFSLNGKTFLVPLHSTSISELYAFSEITGGLKLKDTLMSEILNWEYEQFKDNEVVHTFETTIPLLTHGMKNCKECGALIASEGLCKYCLRSSSHPY
;
A
#
# COMPACT_ATOMS: atom_id res chain seq x y z
N MET A 1 23.68 6.98 0.76
CA MET A 1 22.54 6.05 0.75
C MET A 1 22.44 5.43 -0.64
N TYR A 2 22.10 4.14 -0.73
CA TYR A 2 21.91 3.48 -2.01
C TYR A 2 20.43 3.59 -2.43
N LEU A 3 20.18 3.99 -3.68
CA LEU A 3 18.84 4.17 -4.21
C LEU A 3 18.84 3.77 -5.69
N SER A 4 18.13 2.70 -6.04
CA SER A 4 18.13 2.06 -7.37
C SER A 4 19.50 1.99 -8.04
N GLY A 5 20.45 1.30 -7.41
CA GLY A 5 21.77 1.12 -8.01
C GLY A 5 22.74 2.29 -7.80
N LYS A 6 22.30 3.41 -7.22
CA LYS A 6 23.07 4.67 -7.16
C LYS A 6 23.39 5.06 -5.72
N LEU A 7 24.66 5.41 -5.48
CA LEU A 7 25.07 6.04 -4.23
C LEU A 7 24.75 7.55 -4.28
N LEU A 8 23.79 7.98 -3.46
CA LEU A 8 23.35 9.37 -3.37
C LEU A 8 23.60 9.94 -1.97
N CYS A 9 23.84 11.25 -1.90
CA CYS A 9 23.70 11.97 -0.63
C CYS A 9 22.22 12.08 -0.24
N GLU A 10 21.95 12.37 1.03
CA GLU A 10 20.60 12.43 1.58
C GLU A 10 19.67 13.39 0.81
N GLY A 11 20.15 14.60 0.49
CA GLY A 11 19.37 15.58 -0.28
C GLY A 11 19.03 15.12 -1.69
N CYS A 12 19.97 14.49 -2.39
CA CYS A 12 19.74 13.92 -3.72
C CYS A 12 18.74 12.78 -3.70
N ALA A 13 18.83 11.92 -2.68
CA ALA A 13 17.90 10.81 -2.55
C ALA A 13 16.47 11.25 -2.20
N ARG A 14 16.31 12.19 -1.26
CA ARG A 14 15.01 12.83 -0.98
C ARG A 14 14.38 13.38 -2.26
N SER A 15 15.19 14.08 -3.08
CA SER A 15 14.73 14.64 -4.35
C SER A 15 14.26 13.57 -5.34
N GLU A 16 14.98 12.45 -5.42
CA GLU A 16 14.64 11.35 -6.32
C GLU A 16 13.33 10.66 -5.89
N ILE A 17 13.16 10.37 -4.60
CA ILE A 17 11.92 9.79 -4.05
C ILE A 17 10.73 10.71 -4.31
N ILE A 18 10.89 12.01 -4.05
CA ILE A 18 9.89 13.04 -4.34
C ILE A 18 9.49 13.02 -5.83
N LYS A 19 10.46 12.87 -6.75
CA LYS A 19 10.18 12.80 -8.19
C LYS A 19 9.40 11.53 -8.55
N ARG A 20 9.73 10.38 -7.96
CA ARG A 20 9.00 9.12 -8.17
C ARG A 20 7.54 9.23 -7.75
N VAL A 21 7.29 9.65 -6.50
CA VAL A 21 5.91 9.85 -6.00
C VAL A 21 5.14 10.85 -6.87
N ARG A 22 5.77 11.96 -7.26
CA ARG A 22 5.16 12.94 -8.15
C ARG A 22 4.86 12.38 -9.54
N LYS A 23 5.74 11.53 -10.08
CA LYS A 23 5.54 10.86 -11.36
C LYS A 23 4.34 9.93 -11.28
N GLU A 24 4.22 9.12 -10.22
CA GLU A 24 3.07 8.23 -10.01
C GLU A 24 1.76 9.01 -9.94
N LEU A 25 1.69 10.07 -9.15
CA LEU A 25 0.50 10.94 -9.06
C LEU A 25 0.09 11.53 -10.41
N LYS A 26 1.06 11.89 -11.26
CA LYS A 26 0.79 12.46 -12.59
C LYS A 26 0.36 11.38 -13.59
N MET A 27 1.07 10.26 -13.64
CA MET A 27 0.82 9.19 -14.61
C MET A 27 -0.52 8.50 -14.36
N SER A 28 -0.84 8.28 -13.08
CA SER A 28 -2.14 7.76 -12.65
C SER A 28 -3.32 8.70 -12.95
N LYS A 29 -3.03 9.98 -13.25
CA LYS A 29 -4.02 11.06 -13.25
C LYS A 29 -4.89 10.99 -11.99
N PHE A 30 -4.27 10.69 -10.85
CA PHE A 30 -4.99 10.50 -9.58
C PHE A 30 -5.67 11.79 -9.15
N LEU A 31 -5.01 12.93 -9.41
CA LEU A 31 -5.48 14.28 -9.09
C LEU A 31 -5.81 15.04 -10.38
N GLN A 32 -7.09 15.26 -10.64
CA GLN A 32 -7.59 15.92 -11.86
C GLN A 32 -8.43 17.16 -11.55
N GLU A 33 -9.05 17.21 -10.38
CA GLU A 33 -10.05 18.22 -10.05
C GLU A 33 -9.57 19.10 -8.88
N LYS A 34 -10.13 20.31 -8.76
CA LYS A 34 -9.86 21.18 -7.61
C LYS A 34 -10.63 20.67 -6.40
N ARG A 35 -10.01 20.74 -5.21
CA ARG A 35 -10.63 20.36 -3.93
C ARG A 35 -11.11 18.90 -3.88
N GLU A 36 -10.38 17.99 -4.51
CA GLU A 36 -10.65 16.56 -4.33
C GLU A 36 -10.46 16.17 -2.86
N LYS A 37 -11.39 15.36 -2.35
CA LYS A 37 -11.28 14.72 -1.04
C LYS A 37 -10.49 13.42 -1.19
N ILE A 38 -9.39 13.31 -0.47
CA ILE A 38 -8.49 12.17 -0.48
C ILE A 38 -8.51 11.53 0.89
N LEU A 39 -8.74 10.23 0.93
CA LEU A 39 -8.55 9.44 2.14
C LEU A 39 -7.20 8.73 2.07
N LEU A 40 -6.30 9.01 3.00
CA LEU A 40 -5.10 8.22 3.22
C LEU A 40 -5.37 7.29 4.39
N ILE A 41 -5.41 6.00 4.11
CA ILE A 41 -5.74 4.96 5.10
C ILE A 41 -4.54 4.08 5.39
N TYR A 42 -4.30 3.80 6.67
CA TYR A 42 -3.06 3.15 7.12
C TYR A 42 -3.26 2.39 8.43
N SER A 43 -2.36 1.44 8.72
CA SER A 43 -2.21 0.83 10.05
C SER A 43 -1.02 1.45 10.80
N GLU A 44 -0.90 1.19 12.09
CA GLU A 44 0.15 1.75 12.97
C GLU A 44 1.59 1.71 12.39
N PRO A 45 2.06 0.62 11.76
CA PRO A 45 3.43 0.56 11.24
C PRO A 45 3.72 1.55 10.10
N PHE A 46 2.68 2.13 9.49
CA PHE A 46 2.79 3.08 8.39
C PHE A 46 2.48 4.52 8.80
N GLU A 47 2.40 4.84 10.10
CA GLU A 47 2.01 6.17 10.57
C GLU A 47 2.97 7.28 10.10
N GLU A 48 4.28 7.10 10.30
CA GLU A 48 5.30 8.07 9.85
C GLU A 48 5.29 8.23 8.31
N VAL A 49 5.14 7.11 7.60
CA VAL A 49 5.06 7.07 6.12
C VAL A 49 3.81 7.81 5.62
N SER A 50 2.70 7.67 6.32
CA SER A 50 1.43 8.32 5.98
C SER A 50 1.51 9.83 6.12
N GLU A 51 2.11 10.31 7.21
CA GLU A 51 2.35 11.74 7.43
C GLU A 51 3.32 12.32 6.40
N LEU A 52 4.38 11.58 6.05
CA LEU A 52 5.30 11.97 4.99
C LEU A 52 4.59 12.10 3.65
N LEU A 53 3.78 11.12 3.26
CA LEU A 53 3.02 11.13 2.02
C LEU A 53 2.01 12.28 1.98
N LYS A 54 1.30 12.56 3.08
CA LYS A 54 0.41 13.72 3.17
C LYS A 54 1.15 15.01 2.86
N LYS A 55 2.29 15.26 3.53
CA LYS A 55 3.13 16.45 3.28
C LYS A 55 3.60 16.52 1.82
N MET A 56 4.02 15.40 1.23
CA MET A 56 4.45 15.34 -0.17
C MET A 56 3.30 15.70 -1.12
N ILE A 57 2.13 15.09 -0.95
CA ILE A 57 0.95 15.34 -1.79
C ILE A 57 0.55 16.82 -1.67
N GLU A 58 0.39 17.36 -0.46
CA GLU A 58 0.08 18.77 -0.22
C GLU A 58 1.09 19.70 -0.92
N ALA A 59 2.38 19.38 -0.86
CA ALA A 59 3.43 20.15 -1.52
C ALA A 59 3.33 20.11 -3.05
N PHE A 60 2.89 19.00 -3.64
CA PHE A 60 2.68 18.89 -5.10
C PHE A 60 1.41 19.56 -5.56
N THR A 61 0.42 19.72 -4.67
CA THR A 61 -0.94 20.15 -4.99
C THR A 61 -1.26 21.56 -4.47
N LYS A 62 -0.25 22.40 -4.22
CA LYS A 62 -0.45 23.77 -3.70
C LYS A 62 -1.51 24.59 -4.44
N ASN A 63 -1.71 24.33 -5.74
CA ASN A 63 -2.71 25.04 -6.57
C ASN A 63 -4.11 24.38 -6.58
N PHE A 64 -4.22 23.12 -6.16
CA PHE A 64 -5.46 22.33 -6.19
C PHE A 64 -6.12 22.20 -4.81
N LEU A 65 -5.33 22.34 -3.73
CA LEU A 65 -5.74 22.31 -2.34
C LEU A 65 -6.70 21.14 -2.02
N PRO A 66 -6.26 19.89 -2.19
CA PRO A 66 -7.05 18.72 -1.82
C PRO A 66 -7.28 18.68 -0.30
N GLU A 67 -8.43 18.15 0.10
CA GLU A 67 -8.73 17.85 1.50
C GLU A 67 -8.23 16.43 1.78
N ILE A 68 -7.11 16.29 2.50
CA ILE A 68 -6.53 14.98 2.82
C ILE A 68 -6.92 14.59 4.24
N ARG A 69 -7.74 13.56 4.37
CA ARG A 69 -8.08 12.93 5.64
C ARG A 69 -7.18 11.73 5.88
N LEU A 70 -6.56 11.69 7.06
CA LEU A 70 -5.82 10.52 7.54
C LEU A 70 -6.78 9.63 8.34
N PHE A 71 -6.74 8.31 8.12
CA PHE A 71 -7.48 7.35 8.93
C PHE A 71 -6.63 6.15 9.30
N LYS A 72 -6.38 5.98 10.60
CA LYS A 72 -5.67 4.85 11.17
C LYS A 72 -6.66 3.70 11.43
N VAL A 73 -6.41 2.54 10.84
CA VAL A 73 -7.06 1.29 11.20
C VAL A 73 -6.31 0.59 12.32
N GLU A 74 -7.04 -0.14 13.15
CA GLU A 74 -6.42 -1.03 14.13
C GLU A 74 -5.78 -2.24 13.45
N GLU A 75 -4.52 -2.50 13.78
CA GLU A 75 -3.78 -3.65 13.29
C GLU A 75 -4.20 -4.94 14.00
N SER A 76 -4.33 -6.01 13.23
CA SER A 76 -4.69 -7.37 13.66
C SER A 76 -3.47 -8.29 13.59
N GLU A 77 -3.51 -9.41 14.31
CA GLU A 77 -2.48 -10.47 14.24
C GLU A 77 -2.46 -11.20 12.89
N ASP A 78 -3.46 -10.97 12.04
CA ASP A 78 -3.53 -11.44 10.66
C ASP A 78 -3.45 -10.22 9.72
N VAL A 79 -2.39 -10.13 8.91
CA VAL A 79 -2.19 -9.01 7.98
C VAL A 79 -3.33 -8.90 6.96
N ASN A 80 -3.92 -10.02 6.56
CA ASN A 80 -5.07 -10.03 5.66
C ASN A 80 -6.33 -9.45 6.32
N GLU A 81 -6.49 -9.60 7.64
CA GLU A 81 -7.57 -8.94 8.39
C GLU A 81 -7.33 -7.43 8.47
N THR A 82 -6.09 -7.00 8.71
CA THR A 82 -5.72 -5.57 8.71
C THR A 82 -6.02 -4.93 7.35
N LEU A 83 -5.60 -5.55 6.25
CA LEU A 83 -5.89 -5.08 4.89
C LEU A 83 -7.40 -5.09 4.61
N TRP A 84 -8.13 -6.10 5.09
CA TRP A 84 -9.58 -6.12 4.98
C TRP A 84 -10.27 -4.97 5.70
N LYS A 85 -9.84 -4.62 6.93
CA LYS A 85 -10.33 -3.45 7.67
C LYS A 85 -10.09 -2.17 6.87
N MET A 86 -8.90 -2.04 6.28
CA MET A 86 -8.58 -0.89 5.40
C MET A 86 -9.52 -0.82 4.20
N MET A 87 -9.68 -1.92 3.46
CA MET A 87 -10.54 -1.93 2.28
C MET A 87 -12.00 -1.66 2.63
N LYS A 88 -12.54 -2.28 3.69
CA LYS A 88 -13.93 -2.04 4.12
C LYS A 88 -14.17 -0.59 4.50
N PHE A 89 -13.26 0.02 5.26
CA PHE A 89 -13.40 1.42 5.62
C PHE A 89 -13.31 2.33 4.39
N ALA A 90 -12.31 2.11 3.52
CA ALA A 90 -12.14 2.88 2.29
C ALA A 90 -13.37 2.80 1.39
N LEU A 91 -13.98 1.62 1.26
CA LEU A 91 -15.19 1.42 0.46
C LEU A 91 -16.44 2.07 1.07
N ALA A 92 -16.54 2.13 2.40
CA ALA A 92 -17.64 2.79 3.11
C ALA A 92 -17.50 4.32 3.20
N SER A 93 -16.31 4.85 2.94
CA SER A 93 -16.03 6.28 3.05
C SER A 93 -16.66 7.09 1.90
N GLU A 94 -16.74 8.42 2.03
CA GLU A 94 -17.26 9.28 0.94
C GLU A 94 -16.20 9.58 -0.14
N GLU A 95 -14.92 9.48 0.20
CA GLU A 95 -13.79 9.85 -0.66
C GLU A 95 -13.65 8.87 -1.83
N LYS A 96 -13.60 9.38 -3.06
CA LYS A 96 -13.39 8.53 -4.25
C LYS A 96 -11.92 8.20 -4.52
N LYS A 97 -11.02 8.96 -3.90
CA LYS A 97 -9.57 8.88 -4.08
C LYS A 97 -8.95 8.38 -2.78
N ILE A 98 -8.36 7.19 -2.83
CA ILE A 98 -7.77 6.52 -1.67
C ILE A 98 -6.27 6.39 -1.89
N VAL A 99 -5.48 6.73 -0.88
CA VAL A 99 -4.02 6.54 -0.87
C VAL A 99 -3.67 5.49 0.16
N LEU A 100 -2.85 4.52 -0.23
CA LEU A 100 -2.32 3.48 0.64
C LEU A 100 -0.81 3.71 0.81
N PRO A 101 -0.29 3.91 2.02
CA PRO A 101 1.12 4.20 2.27
C PRO A 101 2.01 2.95 2.22
N ILE A 102 1.65 1.98 1.39
CA ILE A 102 2.32 0.68 1.31
C ILE A 102 3.62 0.83 0.52
N THR A 103 4.73 0.34 1.08
CA THR A 103 6.07 0.38 0.48
C THR A 103 6.34 -0.84 -0.38
N ALA A 104 7.39 -0.75 -1.20
CA ALA A 104 7.87 -1.84 -2.03
C ALA A 104 8.20 -3.12 -1.23
N ASP A 105 8.81 -3.00 -0.05
CA ASP A 105 9.15 -4.17 0.79
C ASP A 105 7.89 -4.86 1.33
N PHE A 106 6.88 -4.07 1.72
CA PHE A 106 5.62 -4.68 2.16
C PHE A 106 4.94 -5.45 1.03
N LEU A 107 4.95 -4.91 -0.18
CA LEU A 107 4.38 -5.57 -1.36
C LEU A 107 5.08 -6.91 -1.63
N LEU A 108 6.41 -6.91 -1.71
CA LEU A 108 7.18 -8.14 -1.91
C LEU A 108 6.93 -9.17 -0.79
N ALA A 109 7.04 -8.76 0.47
CA ALA A 109 6.73 -9.63 1.60
C ALA A 109 5.29 -10.16 1.54
N TYR A 110 4.32 -9.34 1.14
CA TYR A 110 2.93 -9.74 1.05
C TYR A 110 2.69 -10.72 -0.10
N THR A 111 3.42 -10.59 -1.20
CA THR A 111 3.42 -11.56 -2.30
C THR A 111 3.95 -12.92 -1.85
N ILE A 112 5.06 -12.94 -1.10
CA ILE A 112 5.62 -14.17 -0.52
C ILE A 112 4.65 -14.79 0.50
N TYR A 113 4.12 -13.98 1.41
CA TYR A 113 3.14 -14.39 2.43
C TYR A 113 1.91 -15.01 1.79
N SER A 114 1.30 -14.31 0.83
CA SER A 114 0.10 -14.74 0.13
C SER A 114 0.30 -16.05 -0.62
N SER A 115 1.47 -16.21 -1.26
CA SER A 115 1.84 -17.44 -1.97
C SER A 115 2.07 -18.60 -1.01
N SER A 116 2.76 -18.36 0.10
CA SER A 116 3.05 -19.38 1.12
C SER A 116 1.77 -19.93 1.77
N LEU A 117 0.76 -19.07 1.94
CA LEU A 117 -0.52 -19.45 2.56
C LEU A 117 -1.63 -19.77 1.55
N SER A 118 -1.37 -19.61 0.25
CA SER A 118 -2.40 -19.67 -0.81
C SER A 118 -3.60 -18.74 -0.52
N GLN A 119 -3.34 -17.54 0.01
CA GLN A 119 -4.34 -16.53 0.36
C GLN A 119 -4.03 -15.21 -0.35
N PHE A 120 -4.55 -15.04 -1.57
CA PHE A 120 -4.17 -13.94 -2.48
C PHE A 120 -5.04 -12.68 -2.37
N TYR A 121 -5.72 -12.44 -1.24
CA TYR A 121 -6.85 -11.53 -1.12
C TYR A 121 -6.63 -10.13 -1.71
N TYR A 122 -5.47 -9.50 -1.50
CA TYR A 122 -5.23 -8.14 -1.95
C TYR A 122 -3.99 -8.01 -2.82
N LEU A 123 -3.56 -9.07 -3.50
CA LEU A 123 -2.38 -9.03 -4.37
C LEU A 123 -2.46 -8.01 -5.51
N PHE A 124 -3.66 -7.56 -5.88
CA PHE A 124 -3.81 -6.48 -6.86
C PHE A 124 -3.21 -5.13 -6.40
N MET A 125 -2.90 -4.96 -5.10
CA MET A 125 -2.24 -3.76 -4.57
C MET A 125 -0.78 -3.59 -5.05
N GLU A 126 -0.19 -4.63 -5.65
CA GLU A 126 1.08 -4.55 -6.37
C GLU A 126 1.04 -3.53 -7.52
N SER A 127 -0.14 -3.32 -8.10
CA SER A 127 -0.32 -2.24 -9.08
C SER A 127 -0.29 -0.88 -8.38
N SER A 128 0.53 0.05 -8.90
CA SER A 128 0.62 1.42 -8.35
C SER A 128 -0.71 2.17 -8.32
N ILE A 129 -1.65 1.78 -9.18
CA ILE A 129 -3.03 2.26 -9.22
C ILE A 129 -4.00 1.12 -9.55
N PHE A 130 -5.15 1.11 -8.87
CA PHE A 130 -6.25 0.21 -9.19
C PHE A 130 -7.61 0.86 -8.90
N SER A 131 -8.68 0.26 -9.40
CA SER A 131 -10.05 0.72 -9.16
C SER A 131 -10.90 -0.38 -8.54
N LEU A 132 -11.67 -0.04 -7.52
CA LEU A 132 -12.57 -0.96 -6.83
C LEU A 132 -13.85 -0.23 -6.42
N ASN A 133 -15.00 -0.76 -6.82
CA ASN A 133 -16.34 -0.21 -6.54
C ASN A 133 -16.46 1.31 -6.79
N GLY A 134 -15.93 1.78 -7.93
CA GLY A 134 -15.99 3.19 -8.33
C GLY A 134 -15.02 4.11 -7.58
N LYS A 135 -14.16 3.58 -6.71
CA LYS A 135 -13.06 4.30 -6.06
C LYS A 135 -11.74 4.00 -6.76
N THR A 136 -10.87 5.00 -6.80
CA THR A 136 -9.50 4.87 -7.30
C THR A 136 -8.56 4.81 -6.12
N PHE A 137 -7.70 3.79 -6.10
CA PHE A 137 -6.67 3.59 -5.09
C PHE A 137 -5.30 3.86 -5.71
N LEU A 138 -4.43 4.51 -4.95
CA LEU A 138 -3.05 4.78 -5.33
C LEU A 138 -2.10 4.22 -4.26
N VAL A 139 -1.08 3.51 -4.72
CA VAL A 139 0.05 3.02 -3.93
C VAL A 139 1.31 3.80 -4.38
N PRO A 140 1.53 5.02 -3.88
CA PRO A 140 2.57 5.91 -4.39
C PRO A 140 4.00 5.41 -4.16
N LEU A 141 4.17 4.48 -3.21
CA LEU A 141 5.47 3.93 -2.82
C LEU A 141 5.67 2.49 -3.32
N HIS A 142 4.89 2.03 -4.31
CA HIS A 142 5.01 0.68 -4.89
C HIS A 142 6.44 0.34 -5.37
N SER A 143 7.24 1.37 -5.72
CA SER A 143 8.63 1.26 -6.18
C SER A 143 9.63 1.92 -5.22
N THR A 144 9.24 2.14 -3.98
CA THR A 144 10.10 2.78 -2.97
C THR A 144 10.02 2.01 -1.67
N SER A 145 11.16 1.49 -1.24
CA SER A 145 11.29 0.78 0.03
C SER A 145 11.23 1.71 1.23
N ILE A 146 10.95 1.13 2.40
CA ILE A 146 11.09 1.82 3.69
C ILE A 146 12.54 2.25 3.94
N SER A 147 13.53 1.47 3.49
CA SER A 147 14.95 1.78 3.70
C SER A 147 15.40 3.02 2.92
N GLU A 148 14.86 3.23 1.71
CA GLU A 148 15.06 4.46 0.93
C GLU A 148 14.43 5.68 1.63
N LEU A 149 13.32 5.47 2.36
CA LEU A 149 12.63 6.54 3.08
C LEU A 149 13.40 7.03 4.32
N TYR A 150 14.41 6.31 4.81
CA TYR A 150 15.32 6.81 5.85
C TYR A 150 16.13 8.03 5.42
N ALA A 151 16.10 8.40 4.13
CA ALA A 151 16.56 9.72 3.71
C ALA A 151 15.79 10.85 4.41
N PHE A 152 14.54 10.63 4.80
CA PHE A 152 13.69 11.59 5.48
C PHE A 152 13.82 11.41 6.99
N SER A 153 14.19 12.49 7.69
CA SER A 153 14.39 12.49 9.15
C SER A 153 13.14 12.10 9.95
N GLU A 154 11.95 12.22 9.35
CA GLU A 154 10.69 11.80 9.94
C GLU A 154 10.51 10.29 10.02
N ILE A 155 11.27 9.50 9.26
CA ILE A 155 11.18 8.05 9.23
C ILE A 155 12.26 7.50 10.16
N THR A 156 11.84 6.99 11.32
CA THR A 156 12.76 6.59 12.40
C THR A 156 12.75 5.10 12.68
N GLY A 157 11.70 4.39 12.26
CA GLY A 157 11.52 2.96 12.48
C GLY A 157 11.34 2.14 11.19
N GLY A 158 11.57 0.83 11.30
CA GLY A 158 11.17 -0.13 10.28
C GLY A 158 9.70 -0.57 10.44
N LEU A 159 9.19 -1.29 9.45
CA LEU A 159 7.84 -1.87 9.50
C LEU A 159 7.81 -3.03 10.50
N LYS A 160 7.13 -2.83 11.64
CA LYS A 160 6.91 -3.88 12.65
C LYS A 160 5.44 -4.24 12.66
N LEU A 161 5.09 -5.38 12.06
CA LEU A 161 3.70 -5.83 11.96
C LEU A 161 3.34 -6.76 13.13
N LYS A 162 2.06 -6.78 13.52
CA LYS A 162 1.55 -7.76 14.52
C LYS A 162 1.49 -9.20 14.00
N ASP A 163 1.34 -9.39 12.70
CA ASP A 163 1.39 -10.71 12.08
C ASP A 163 2.84 -11.23 12.11
N THR A 164 3.07 -12.29 12.88
CA THR A 164 4.42 -12.81 13.13
C THR A 164 5.07 -13.37 11.87
N LEU A 165 4.30 -14.09 11.04
CA LEU A 165 4.82 -14.67 9.81
C LEU A 165 5.18 -13.57 8.82
N MET A 166 4.30 -12.57 8.66
CA MET A 166 4.58 -11.43 7.79
C MET A 166 5.80 -10.63 8.27
N SER A 167 5.94 -10.43 9.58
CA SER A 167 7.13 -9.79 10.17
C SER A 167 8.41 -10.60 9.96
N GLU A 168 8.35 -11.93 10.06
CA GLU A 168 9.49 -12.81 9.75
C GLU A 168 9.90 -12.71 8.27
N ILE A 169 8.93 -12.70 7.35
CA ILE A 169 9.20 -12.54 5.91
C ILE A 169 9.84 -11.19 5.63
N LEU A 170 9.34 -10.09 6.20
CA LEU A 170 9.94 -8.76 6.04
C LEU A 170 11.38 -8.69 6.53
N ASN A 171 11.67 -9.29 7.68
CA ASN A 171 13.02 -9.35 8.22
C ASN A 171 13.95 -10.18 7.32
N TRP A 172 13.46 -11.34 6.87
CA TRP A 172 14.21 -12.18 5.93
C TRP A 172 14.50 -11.45 4.62
N GLU A 173 13.51 -10.75 4.04
CA GLU A 173 13.66 -9.96 2.83
C GLU A 173 14.75 -8.90 2.99
N TYR A 174 14.71 -8.15 4.09
CA TYR A 174 15.72 -7.13 4.40
C TYR A 174 17.14 -7.70 4.51
N GLU A 175 17.29 -8.92 5.05
CA GLU A 175 18.59 -9.59 5.16
C GLU A 175 19.11 -10.08 3.80
N GLN A 176 18.23 -10.58 2.92
CA GLN A 176 18.61 -11.18 1.64
C GLN A 176 18.73 -10.16 0.50
N PHE A 177 17.86 -9.15 0.47
CA PHE A 177 17.68 -8.24 -0.66
C PHE A 177 17.93 -6.79 -0.25
N LYS A 178 19.20 -6.48 0.05
CA LYS A 178 19.63 -5.11 0.39
C LYS A 178 19.40 -4.09 -0.73
N ASP A 179 19.25 -4.55 -1.97
CA ASP A 179 18.89 -3.75 -3.13
C ASP A 179 17.46 -4.10 -3.59
N ASN A 180 16.54 -3.14 -3.46
CA ASN A 180 15.08 -3.33 -3.66
C ASN A 180 14.64 -3.53 -5.12
N GLU A 181 15.56 -3.81 -6.04
CA GLU A 181 15.23 -4.03 -7.45
C GLU A 181 14.43 -5.34 -7.66
N VAL A 182 14.52 -6.26 -6.70
CA VAL A 182 13.82 -7.56 -6.74
C VAL A 182 12.30 -7.38 -6.77
N VAL A 183 11.76 -6.36 -6.11
CA VAL A 183 10.31 -6.09 -6.03
C VAL A 183 9.68 -6.00 -7.42
N HIS A 184 10.33 -5.30 -8.36
CA HIS A 184 9.82 -5.10 -9.73
C HIS A 184 9.74 -6.38 -10.57
N THR A 185 10.42 -7.45 -10.13
CA THR A 185 10.43 -8.72 -10.86
C THR A 185 9.11 -9.48 -10.66
N PHE A 186 8.40 -9.26 -9.54
CA PHE A 186 7.21 -10.01 -9.18
C PHE A 186 5.91 -9.47 -9.79
N GLU A 187 5.88 -8.22 -10.26
CA GLU A 187 4.68 -7.64 -10.89
C GLU A 187 4.14 -8.52 -12.04
N THR A 188 5.04 -9.16 -12.80
CA THR A 188 4.68 -10.03 -13.93
C THR A 188 4.11 -11.39 -13.52
N THR A 189 4.31 -11.82 -12.27
CA THR A 189 3.83 -13.12 -11.77
C THR A 189 2.45 -13.02 -11.13
N ILE A 190 2.03 -11.84 -10.66
CA ILE A 190 0.72 -11.61 -10.04
C ILE A 190 -0.45 -12.08 -10.92
N PRO A 191 -0.51 -11.80 -12.24
CA PRO A 191 -1.59 -12.30 -13.09
C PRO A 191 -1.63 -13.83 -13.18
N LEU A 192 -0.49 -14.51 -13.03
CA LEU A 192 -0.41 -15.97 -13.04
C LEU A 192 -0.94 -16.56 -11.73
N LEU A 193 -0.60 -15.94 -10.59
CA LEU A 193 -1.05 -16.36 -9.26
C LEU A 193 -2.55 -16.13 -9.06
N THR A 194 -3.09 -15.07 -9.65
CA THR A 194 -4.48 -14.63 -9.47
C THR A 194 -5.41 -15.11 -10.58
N HIS A 195 -4.91 -15.91 -11.52
CA HIS A 195 -5.70 -16.39 -12.65
C HIS A 195 -6.92 -17.19 -12.20
N GLY A 196 -8.11 -16.83 -12.73
CA GLY A 196 -9.37 -17.51 -12.41
C GLY A 196 -9.98 -17.14 -11.05
N MET A 197 -9.32 -16.30 -10.25
CA MET A 197 -9.88 -15.77 -9.02
C MET A 197 -11.00 -14.76 -9.29
N LYS A 198 -11.92 -14.63 -8.34
CA LYS A 198 -13.05 -13.70 -8.39
C LYS A 198 -12.94 -12.68 -7.26
N ASN A 199 -13.57 -11.52 -7.40
CA ASN A 199 -13.57 -10.50 -6.35
C ASN A 199 -14.71 -10.75 -5.35
N CYS A 200 -14.39 -10.63 -4.06
CA CYS A 200 -15.36 -10.55 -2.99
C CYS A 200 -16.29 -9.35 -3.23
N LYS A 201 -17.60 -9.60 -3.20
CA LYS A 201 -18.62 -8.60 -3.53
C LYS A 201 -18.60 -7.37 -2.62
N GLU A 202 -18.08 -7.50 -1.40
CA GLU A 202 -18.07 -6.43 -0.41
C GLU A 202 -16.74 -5.69 -0.27
N CYS A 203 -15.61 -6.41 -0.21
CA CYS A 203 -14.31 -5.82 0.08
C CYS A 203 -13.34 -5.87 -1.11
N GLY A 204 -13.73 -6.49 -2.23
CA GLY A 204 -12.89 -6.65 -3.41
C GLY A 204 -11.78 -7.70 -3.30
N ALA A 205 -11.64 -8.38 -2.16
CA ALA A 205 -10.63 -9.42 -1.99
C ALA A 205 -10.73 -10.54 -3.04
N LEU A 206 -9.61 -10.98 -3.60
CA LEU A 206 -9.53 -12.12 -4.53
C LEU A 206 -9.83 -13.43 -3.80
N ILE A 207 -10.85 -14.14 -4.23
CA ILE A 207 -11.33 -15.40 -3.66
C ILE A 207 -11.49 -16.47 -4.76
N ALA A 208 -11.31 -17.74 -4.38
CA ALA A 208 -11.40 -18.86 -5.32
C ALA A 208 -12.83 -19.16 -5.79
N SER A 209 -13.83 -18.80 -4.98
CA SER A 209 -15.25 -19.03 -5.25
C SER A 209 -16.02 -17.72 -5.32
N GLU A 210 -17.26 -17.76 -5.84
CA GLU A 210 -18.12 -16.57 -5.82
C GLU A 210 -18.61 -16.25 -4.39
N GLY A 211 -18.77 -14.95 -4.11
CA GLY A 211 -19.46 -14.49 -2.90
C GLY A 211 -18.62 -13.57 -2.04
N LEU A 212 -18.48 -13.93 -0.76
CA LEU A 212 -17.83 -13.13 0.27
C LEU A 212 -16.56 -13.83 0.77
N CYS A 213 -15.52 -13.05 1.07
CA CYS A 213 -14.32 -13.57 1.72
C CYS A 213 -14.61 -13.95 3.19
N LYS A 214 -13.69 -14.71 3.80
CA LYS A 214 -13.85 -15.20 5.19
C LYS A 214 -14.13 -14.08 6.20
N TYR A 215 -13.51 -12.92 6.04
CA TYR A 215 -13.69 -11.78 6.96
C TYR A 215 -15.05 -11.12 6.78
N CYS A 216 -15.50 -10.89 5.54
CA CYS A 216 -16.85 -10.37 5.26
C CYS A 216 -17.92 -11.31 5.81
N LEU A 217 -17.78 -12.63 5.58
CA LEU A 217 -18.67 -13.63 6.14
C LEU A 217 -18.75 -13.53 7.67
N ARG A 218 -17.60 -13.52 8.36
CA ARG A 218 -17.53 -13.40 9.83
C ARG A 218 -18.24 -12.14 10.34
N SER A 219 -18.04 -11.00 9.66
CA SER A 219 -18.70 -9.74 10.03
C SER A 219 -20.20 -9.73 9.79
N SER A 220 -20.68 -10.44 8.76
CA SER A 220 -22.12 -10.52 8.45
C SER A 220 -22.90 -11.42 9.41
N SER A 221 -22.24 -12.43 9.99
CA SER A 221 -22.83 -13.34 10.98
C SER A 221 -22.90 -12.75 12.40
N HIS A 222 -22.19 -11.66 12.68
CA HIS A 222 -22.25 -10.91 13.93
C HIS A 222 -22.35 -9.41 13.64
N PRO A 223 -23.55 -8.90 13.27
CA PRO A 223 -23.77 -7.47 13.27
C PRO A 223 -23.61 -6.97 14.72
N TYR A 224 -22.78 -5.95 14.90
CA TYR A 224 -22.60 -5.25 16.17
C TYR A 224 -23.94 -4.84 16.80
#